data_AF-A0A1M5F4P2-F1
#
_entry.id   AF-A0A1M5F4P2-F1
#
_cell.length_a   1.000
_cell.length_b   1.000
_cell.length_c   1.000
_cell.angle_alpha   90.00
_cell.angle_beta   90.00
_cell.angle_gamma   90.00
#
_symmetry.space_group_name_H-M   'P 1'
#
loop_
_entity.id
_entity.type
_entity.pdbx_description
1 polymer ?
#
loop_
_entity_poly.entity_id
_entity_poly.type
_entity_poly.pdbx_seq_one_letter_code
_entity_poly.pdbx_strand_id
1 'polypeptide(L)'
;MSFTNHARRVRDSSLPHRRRVSSLASCVQLYRPIGFEASLSFLRDQAGPFERDEAALLRALALIERSRAIWHAEIERYAATRRRAKRLGQRSPRPTEPNPHRPDRWYGAARQAAVHALGFWRRHRLPALLVPGDGTAADLDHCVTASLAAGGRLTPEQRELLDACVQVLEQRWRSSDGAEWLRTKDLLEVARLAEMAADADEDSARA
;
A
#
# COMPACT_ATOMS: atom_id res chain seq x y z
N MET A 1 -18.57 -11.46 4.07
CA MET A 1 -18.19 -12.35 2.94
C MET A 1 -16.67 -12.38 2.82
N SER A 2 -16.07 -13.47 2.34
CA SER A 2 -14.61 -13.65 2.26
C SER A 2 -14.04 -13.34 0.87
N PHE A 3 -12.72 -13.10 0.79
CA PHE A 3 -12.00 -12.86 -0.46
C PHE A 3 -12.24 -13.98 -1.48
N THR A 4 -12.11 -15.25 -1.06
CA THR A 4 -12.30 -16.41 -1.94
C THR A 4 -13.69 -16.47 -2.57
N ASN A 5 -14.73 -16.07 -1.84
CA ASN A 5 -16.08 -16.03 -2.37
C ASN A 5 -16.21 -14.97 -3.48
N HIS A 6 -15.67 -13.77 -3.26
CA HIS A 6 -15.65 -12.73 -4.28
C HIS A 6 -14.82 -13.14 -5.50
N ALA A 7 -13.64 -13.74 -5.29
CA ALA A 7 -12.79 -14.25 -6.36
C ALA A 7 -13.47 -15.32 -7.22
N ARG A 8 -14.29 -16.19 -6.61
CA ARG A 8 -15.12 -17.16 -7.36
C ARG A 8 -16.14 -16.44 -8.25
N ARG A 9 -16.81 -15.42 -7.72
CA ARG A 9 -17.79 -14.63 -8.47
C ARG A 9 -17.15 -13.83 -9.62
N VAL A 10 -15.90 -13.41 -9.50
CA VAL A 10 -15.19 -12.77 -10.62
C VAL A 10 -14.99 -13.75 -11.78
N ARG A 11 -14.72 -15.03 -11.49
CA ARG A 11 -14.52 -16.09 -12.50
C ARG A 11 -15.81 -16.62 -13.12
N ASP A 12 -16.94 -16.44 -12.46
CA ASP A 12 -18.24 -16.96 -12.88
C ASP A 12 -18.76 -16.20 -14.11
N SER A 13 -18.61 -16.79 -15.29
CA SER A 13 -19.04 -16.21 -16.57
C SER A 13 -20.56 -16.16 -16.74
N SER A 14 -21.33 -16.86 -15.90
CA SER A 14 -22.80 -16.76 -15.90
C SER A 14 -23.30 -15.44 -15.29
N LEU A 15 -22.45 -14.74 -14.54
CA LEU A 15 -22.81 -13.46 -13.93
C LEU A 15 -22.61 -12.29 -14.91
N PRO A 16 -23.50 -11.28 -14.87
CA PRO A 16 -23.29 -10.03 -15.59
C PRO A 16 -21.92 -9.42 -15.28
N HIS A 17 -21.20 -8.96 -16.32
CA HIS A 17 -19.84 -8.43 -16.20
C HIS A 17 -19.69 -7.38 -15.07
N ARG A 18 -20.65 -6.45 -14.95
CA ARG A 18 -20.67 -5.46 -13.86
C ARG A 18 -20.65 -6.08 -12.46
N ARG A 19 -21.36 -7.18 -12.22
CA ARG A 19 -21.36 -7.89 -10.93
C ARG A 19 -20.03 -8.55 -10.63
N ARG A 20 -19.33 -9.01 -11.67
CA ARG A 20 -17.98 -9.58 -11.59
C ARG A 20 -16.97 -8.48 -11.24
N VAL A 21 -17.06 -7.31 -11.89
CA VAL A 21 -16.26 -6.12 -11.55
C VAL A 21 -16.49 -5.67 -10.10
N SER A 22 -17.74 -5.59 -9.64
CA SER A 22 -18.03 -5.28 -8.22
C SER A 22 -17.47 -6.33 -7.25
N SER A 23 -17.40 -7.59 -7.68
CA SER A 23 -16.77 -8.66 -6.89
C SER A 23 -15.26 -8.49 -6.83
N LEU A 24 -14.60 -8.05 -7.92
CA LEU A 24 -13.18 -7.68 -7.91
C LEU A 24 -12.94 -6.50 -6.94
N ALA A 25 -13.77 -5.46 -7.00
CA ALA A 25 -13.68 -4.35 -6.06
C ALA A 25 -13.83 -4.82 -4.60
N SER A 26 -14.71 -5.79 -4.34
CA SER A 26 -14.83 -6.40 -3.01
C SER A 26 -13.57 -7.17 -2.59
N CYS A 27 -12.89 -7.86 -3.51
CA CYS A 27 -11.58 -8.46 -3.25
C CYS A 27 -10.55 -7.39 -2.84
N VAL A 28 -10.51 -6.27 -3.58
CA VAL A 28 -9.61 -5.13 -3.26
C VAL A 28 -9.96 -4.53 -1.91
N GLN A 29 -11.24 -4.34 -1.58
CA GLN A 29 -11.70 -3.81 -0.31
C GLN A 29 -11.27 -4.65 0.90
N LEU A 30 -11.19 -5.97 0.74
CA LEU A 30 -10.74 -6.88 1.80
C LEU A 30 -9.21 -6.95 1.93
N TYR A 31 -8.46 -6.60 0.89
CA TYR A 31 -7.00 -6.74 0.85
C TYR A 31 -6.24 -5.42 0.96
N ARG A 32 -6.64 -4.37 0.22
CA ARG A 32 -6.16 -2.97 0.30
C ARG A 32 -4.64 -2.76 0.49
N PRO A 33 -3.76 -3.39 -0.32
CA PRO A 33 -2.31 -3.36 -0.11
C PRO A 33 -1.70 -1.93 -0.15
N ILE A 34 -2.25 -1.03 -0.96
CA ILE A 34 -1.80 0.37 -1.09
C ILE A 34 -2.98 1.34 -0.98
N GLY A 35 -4.03 0.95 -0.26
CA GLY A 35 -5.32 1.66 -0.23
C GLY A 35 -6.25 1.26 -1.37
N PHE A 36 -7.56 1.50 -1.22
CA PHE A 36 -8.58 0.96 -2.13
C PHE A 36 -8.51 1.53 -3.55
N GLU A 37 -8.62 2.85 -3.69
CA GLU A 37 -8.65 3.52 -5.01
C GLU A 37 -7.32 3.38 -5.75
N ALA A 38 -6.19 3.56 -5.04
CA ALA A 38 -4.87 3.36 -5.63
C ALA A 38 -4.66 1.90 -6.07
N SER A 39 -5.16 0.90 -5.32
CA SER A 39 -5.10 -0.50 -5.74
C SER A 39 -5.93 -0.78 -6.99
N LEU A 40 -7.13 -0.20 -7.11
CA LEU A 40 -7.95 -0.31 -8.33
C LEU A 40 -7.28 0.37 -9.53
N SER A 41 -6.69 1.56 -9.30
CA SER A 41 -5.93 2.27 -10.32
C SER A 41 -4.73 1.46 -10.79
N PHE A 42 -3.97 0.86 -9.86
CA PHE A 42 -2.82 0.01 -10.18
C PHE A 42 -3.23 -1.26 -10.92
N LEU A 43 -4.32 -1.90 -10.51
CA LEU A 43 -4.87 -3.04 -11.26
C LEU A 43 -5.25 -2.66 -12.70
N ARG A 44 -5.83 -1.48 -12.91
CA ARG A 44 -6.20 -1.01 -14.25
C ARG A 44 -4.97 -0.76 -15.12
N ASP A 45 -3.92 -0.18 -14.54
CA ASP A 45 -2.64 0.04 -15.20
C ASP A 45 -1.96 -1.28 -15.62
N GLN A 46 -1.95 -2.27 -14.73
CA GLN A 46 -1.25 -3.53 -14.97
C GLN A 46 -2.05 -4.56 -15.78
N ALA A 47 -3.38 -4.61 -15.62
CA ALA A 47 -4.22 -5.61 -16.27
C ALA A 47 -4.96 -5.09 -17.51
N GLY A 48 -5.08 -3.77 -17.66
CA GLY A 48 -5.94 -3.11 -18.65
C GLY A 48 -7.35 -2.77 -18.11
N PRO A 49 -8.25 -2.29 -18.98
CA PRO A 49 -9.57 -1.78 -18.61
C PRO A 49 -10.57 -2.90 -18.25
N PHE A 50 -10.41 -3.47 -17.05
CA PHE A 50 -11.19 -4.60 -16.56
C PHE A 50 -12.70 -4.33 -16.39
N GLU A 51 -13.14 -3.08 -16.48
CA GLU A 51 -14.57 -2.73 -16.48
C GLU A 51 -15.26 -3.00 -17.82
N ARG A 52 -14.47 -3.22 -18.87
CA ARG A 52 -14.94 -3.42 -20.25
C ARG A 52 -14.39 -4.68 -20.91
N ASP A 53 -13.22 -5.15 -20.47
CA ASP A 53 -12.55 -6.33 -20.99
C ASP A 53 -12.58 -7.47 -19.95
N GLU A 54 -13.21 -8.59 -20.31
CA GLU A 54 -13.25 -9.79 -19.47
C GLU A 54 -11.87 -10.41 -19.26
N ALA A 55 -11.00 -10.40 -20.27
CA ALA A 55 -9.65 -10.91 -20.12
C ALA A 55 -8.84 -10.03 -19.16
N ALA A 56 -8.99 -8.70 -19.24
CA ALA A 56 -8.42 -7.77 -18.26
C ALA A 56 -8.94 -8.02 -16.84
N LEU A 57 -10.24 -8.33 -16.68
CA LEU A 57 -10.82 -8.66 -15.39
C LEU A 57 -10.18 -9.90 -14.75
N LEU A 58 -9.96 -10.96 -15.54
CA LEU A 58 -9.29 -12.17 -15.06
C LEU A 58 -7.80 -11.93 -14.78
N ARG A 59 -7.11 -11.11 -15.59
CA ARG A 59 -5.73 -10.67 -15.32
C ARG A 59 -5.64 -9.89 -14.00
N ALA A 60 -6.56 -8.94 -13.78
CA ALA A 60 -6.61 -8.14 -12.56
C ALA A 60 -6.82 -9.04 -11.31
N LEU A 61 -7.71 -10.03 -11.41
CA LEU A 61 -7.90 -11.02 -10.35
C LEU A 61 -6.62 -11.82 -10.07
N ALA A 62 -5.94 -12.30 -11.12
CA ALA A 62 -4.70 -13.06 -10.97
C ALA A 62 -3.58 -12.25 -10.31
N LEU A 63 -3.47 -10.95 -10.63
CA LEU A 63 -2.50 -10.04 -10.01
C LEU A 63 -2.73 -9.89 -8.50
N ILE A 64 -3.97 -9.60 -8.09
CA ILE A 64 -4.28 -9.43 -6.66
C ILE A 64 -4.15 -10.75 -5.89
N GLU A 65 -4.51 -11.88 -6.49
CA GLU A 65 -4.33 -13.21 -5.89
C GLU A 65 -2.85 -13.57 -5.70
N ARG A 66 -2.00 -13.25 -6.68
CA ARG A 66 -0.55 -13.47 -6.58
C ARG A 66 0.04 -12.68 -5.42
N SER A 67 -0.27 -11.39 -5.34
CA SER A 67 0.19 -10.54 -4.23
C SER A 67 -0.29 -11.08 -2.88
N ARG A 68 -1.58 -11.44 -2.79
CA ARG A 68 -2.18 -11.98 -1.58
C ARG A 68 -1.60 -13.34 -1.16
N ALA A 69 -1.19 -14.18 -2.11
CA ALA A 69 -0.55 -15.47 -1.83
C ALA A 69 0.83 -15.28 -1.19
N ILE A 70 1.63 -14.33 -1.68
CA ILE A 70 2.93 -13.98 -1.09
C ILE A 70 2.74 -13.48 0.36
N TRP A 71 1.77 -12.60 0.58
CA TRP A 71 1.42 -12.13 1.93
C TRP A 71 1.02 -13.27 2.88
N HIS A 72 0.21 -14.21 2.41
CA HIS A 72 -0.16 -15.39 3.19
C HIS A 72 1.05 -16.25 3.57
N ALA A 73 2.00 -16.44 2.65
CA ALA A 73 3.23 -17.17 2.94
C ALA A 73 4.07 -16.46 4.02
N GLU A 74 4.11 -15.13 4.02
CA GLU A 74 4.75 -14.36 5.11
C GLU A 74 4.04 -14.54 6.46
N ILE A 75 2.70 -14.54 6.49
CA ILE A 75 1.93 -14.83 7.71
C ILE A 75 2.27 -16.23 8.25
N GLU A 76 2.34 -17.23 7.38
CA GLU A 76 2.67 -18.61 7.75
C GLU A 76 4.10 -18.72 8.33
N ARG A 77 5.08 -18.06 7.70
CA ARG A 77 6.45 -17.97 8.21
C ARG A 77 6.50 -17.31 9.58
N TYR A 78 5.83 -16.17 9.75
CA TYR A 78 5.72 -15.49 11.03
C TYR A 78 5.08 -16.38 12.10
N ALA A 79 3.98 -17.06 11.78
CA ALA A 79 3.33 -17.98 12.70
C ALA A 79 4.24 -19.16 13.09
N ALA A 80 5.07 -19.67 12.19
CA ALA A 80 6.07 -20.70 12.49
C ALA A 80 7.17 -20.17 13.44
N THR A 81 7.71 -18.98 13.17
CA THR A 81 8.69 -18.31 14.02
C THR A 81 8.14 -18.06 15.42
N ARG A 82 6.92 -17.51 15.52
CA ARG A 82 6.24 -17.28 16.81
C ARG A 82 5.96 -18.56 17.57
N ARG A 83 5.57 -19.65 16.90
CA ARG A 83 5.41 -20.97 17.55
C ARG A 83 6.73 -21.48 18.14
N ARG A 84 7.85 -21.29 17.44
CA ARG A 84 9.19 -21.65 17.95
C ARG A 84 9.59 -20.77 19.15
N ALA A 85 9.43 -19.45 19.04
CA ALA A 85 9.74 -18.51 20.12
C ALA A 85 8.92 -18.81 21.39
N LYS A 86 7.62 -19.12 21.25
CA LYS A 86 6.75 -19.54 22.36
C LYS A 86 7.26 -20.80 23.07
N ARG A 87 7.76 -21.80 22.32
CA ARG A 87 8.37 -23.02 22.90
C ARG A 87 9.65 -22.73 23.66
N LEU A 88 10.39 -21.70 23.26
CA LEU A 88 11.62 -21.23 23.93
C LEU A 88 11.33 -20.21 25.05
N GLY A 89 10.07 -20.06 25.49
CA GLY A 89 9.69 -19.16 26.58
C GLY A 89 9.43 -17.70 26.17
N GLN A 90 9.69 -17.31 24.92
CA GLN A 90 9.48 -15.94 24.43
C GLN A 90 8.03 -15.74 23.94
N ARG A 91 7.11 -15.52 24.89
CA ARG A 91 5.66 -15.44 24.60
C ARG A 91 5.20 -14.13 23.97
N SER A 92 5.93 -13.04 24.17
CA SER A 92 5.66 -11.74 23.53
C SER A 92 6.53 -11.54 22.28
N PRO A 93 5.99 -10.95 21.20
CA PRO A 93 6.80 -10.44 20.10
C PRO A 93 7.76 -9.35 20.59
N ARG A 94 8.88 -9.16 19.89
CA ARG A 94 9.73 -7.98 20.15
C ARG A 94 9.04 -6.73 19.61
N PRO A 95 9.24 -5.53 20.21
CA PRO A 95 8.67 -4.29 19.68
C PRO A 95 9.07 -4.01 18.22
N THR A 96 10.25 -4.45 17.80
CA THR A 96 10.78 -4.28 16.44
C THR A 96 10.40 -5.42 15.48
N GLU A 97 9.63 -6.43 15.93
CA GLU A 97 9.22 -7.55 15.09
C GLU A 97 8.01 -7.10 14.24
N PRO A 98 8.10 -7.10 12.90
CA PRO A 98 6.98 -6.70 12.04
C PRO A 98 5.80 -7.64 12.24
N ASN A 99 4.60 -7.09 12.31
CA ASN A 99 3.37 -7.87 12.41
C ASN A 99 2.69 -7.99 11.03
N PRO A 100 2.82 -9.12 10.32
CA PRO A 100 2.31 -9.26 8.95
C PRO A 100 0.79 -9.49 8.89
N HIS A 101 0.05 -9.45 10.01
CA HIS A 101 -1.39 -9.69 10.01
C HIS A 101 -2.21 -8.60 9.31
N ARG A 102 -1.60 -7.46 8.97
CA ARG A 102 -2.20 -6.44 8.12
C ARG A 102 -1.32 -6.28 6.87
N PRO A 103 -1.88 -6.41 5.65
CA PRO A 103 -1.12 -6.13 4.45
C PRO A 103 -0.85 -4.64 4.40
N ASP A 104 0.41 -4.28 4.25
CA ASP A 104 0.89 -2.89 4.24
C ASP A 104 1.41 -2.47 2.87
N ARG A 105 1.63 -3.41 1.95
CA ARG A 105 2.21 -3.17 0.62
C ARG A 105 1.65 -4.12 -0.43
N TRP A 106 1.94 -3.84 -1.69
CA TRP A 106 1.74 -4.80 -2.76
C TRP A 106 2.87 -5.83 -2.78
N TYR A 107 2.62 -7.01 -2.25
CA TYR A 107 3.62 -8.08 -2.19
C TYR A 107 3.97 -8.56 -3.60
N GLY A 108 5.28 -8.69 -3.86
CA GLY A 108 5.84 -9.05 -5.17
C GLY A 108 6.02 -7.88 -6.14
N ALA A 109 5.55 -6.66 -5.82
CA ALA A 109 5.78 -5.46 -6.63
C ALA A 109 5.73 -4.18 -5.79
N ALA A 110 6.30 -4.21 -4.59
CA ALA A 110 6.11 -3.16 -3.57
C ALA A 110 6.49 -1.76 -4.08
N ARG A 111 7.69 -1.62 -4.69
CA ARG A 111 8.14 -0.34 -5.27
C ARG A 111 7.20 0.16 -6.35
N GLN A 112 6.93 -0.67 -7.35
CA GLN A 112 6.12 -0.29 -8.50
C GLN A 112 4.73 0.19 -8.06
N ALA A 113 4.11 -0.55 -7.15
CA ALA A 113 2.82 -0.21 -6.58
C ALA A 113 2.86 1.08 -5.74
N ALA A 114 3.91 1.26 -4.92
CA ALA A 114 4.09 2.46 -4.11
C ALA A 114 4.26 3.72 -4.99
N VAL A 115 5.11 3.65 -6.02
CA VAL A 115 5.29 4.72 -7.02
C VAL A 115 3.99 5.04 -7.73
N HIS A 116 3.23 4.02 -8.13
CA HIS A 116 1.92 4.21 -8.74
C HIS A 116 0.94 4.91 -7.79
N ALA A 117 0.91 4.48 -6.52
CA ALA A 117 0.07 5.09 -5.49
C ALA A 117 0.48 6.53 -5.22
N LEU A 118 1.78 6.85 -5.13
CA LEU A 118 2.26 8.23 -5.01
C LEU A 118 1.78 9.10 -6.17
N GLY A 119 1.88 8.61 -7.40
CA GLY A 119 1.41 9.33 -8.58
C GLY A 119 -0.11 9.55 -8.55
N PHE A 120 -0.86 8.56 -8.06
CA PHE A 120 -2.29 8.68 -7.82
C PHE A 120 -2.60 9.75 -6.76
N TRP A 121 -1.96 9.68 -5.59
CA TRP A 121 -2.15 10.64 -4.50
C TRP A 121 -1.78 12.07 -4.91
N ARG A 122 -0.65 12.24 -5.60
CA ARG A 122 -0.19 13.54 -6.10
C ARG A 122 -1.19 14.19 -7.05
N ARG A 123 -1.90 13.40 -7.87
CA ARG A 123 -2.92 13.92 -8.79
C ARG A 123 -4.26 14.21 -8.11
N HIS A 124 -4.68 13.37 -7.17
CA HIS A 124 -6.07 13.35 -6.70
C HIS A 124 -6.29 13.91 -5.30
N ARG A 125 -5.26 13.96 -4.45
CA ARG A 125 -5.44 14.27 -3.03
C ARG A 125 -4.41 15.23 -2.47
N LEU A 126 -3.13 15.06 -2.79
CA LEU A 126 -2.03 15.86 -2.23
C LEU A 126 -2.21 17.38 -2.43
N PRO A 127 -2.68 17.90 -3.60
CA PRO A 127 -2.84 19.34 -3.78
C PRO A 127 -3.78 19.99 -2.75
N ALA A 128 -4.81 19.26 -2.30
CA ALA A 128 -5.72 19.75 -1.26
C ALA A 128 -5.10 19.72 0.15
N LEU A 129 -3.99 18.99 0.34
CA LEU A 129 -3.26 18.92 1.60
C LEU A 129 -2.15 19.98 1.68
N LEU A 130 -1.71 20.55 0.57
CA LEU A 130 -0.66 21.58 0.52
C LEU A 130 -1.24 22.95 0.88
N VAL A 131 -1.18 23.28 2.17
CA VAL A 131 -1.62 24.57 2.71
C VAL A 131 -0.44 25.55 2.68
N PRO A 132 -0.62 26.80 2.22
CA PRO A 132 0.45 27.81 2.26
C PRO A 132 1.02 27.98 3.67
N GLY A 133 2.34 28.02 3.78
CA GLY A 133 3.04 28.16 5.07
C GLY A 133 3.33 26.84 5.81
N ASP A 134 2.82 25.70 5.34
CA ASP A 134 3.20 24.40 5.90
C ASP A 134 4.45 23.84 5.21
N GLY A 135 5.62 24.21 5.73
CA GLY A 135 6.92 23.77 5.21
C GLY A 135 7.04 22.25 5.14
N THR A 136 6.55 21.53 6.15
CA THR A 136 6.58 20.06 6.18
C THR A 136 5.80 19.43 5.02
N ALA A 137 4.64 20.00 4.67
CA ALA A 137 3.85 19.50 3.55
C ALA A 137 4.54 19.79 2.19
N ALA A 138 5.22 20.93 2.07
CA ALA A 138 5.99 21.29 0.88
C ALA A 138 7.24 20.40 0.71
N ASP A 139 7.98 20.15 1.79
CA ASP A 139 9.13 19.24 1.81
C ASP A 139 8.72 17.81 1.46
N LEU A 140 7.57 17.36 1.94
CA LEU A 140 6.99 16.08 1.55
C LEU A 140 6.66 16.04 0.05
N ASP A 141 6.02 17.06 -0.52
CA ASP A 141 5.76 17.11 -1.97
C ASP A 141 7.05 17.14 -2.80
N HIS A 142 8.12 17.78 -2.29
CA HIS A 142 9.44 17.72 -2.90
C HIS A 142 9.97 16.28 -2.94
N CYS A 143 9.90 15.56 -1.81
CA CYS A 143 10.30 14.15 -1.74
C CYS A 143 9.45 13.25 -2.66
N VAL A 144 8.13 13.46 -2.71
CA VAL A 144 7.23 12.73 -3.61
C VAL A 144 7.59 13.00 -5.07
N THR A 145 7.87 14.25 -5.43
CA THR A 145 8.26 14.63 -6.78
C THR A 145 9.56 13.96 -7.19
N ALA A 146 10.57 13.97 -6.31
CA ALA A 146 11.83 13.28 -6.53
C ALA A 146 11.66 11.76 -6.66
N SER A 147 10.87 11.15 -5.77
CA SER A 147 10.56 9.71 -5.80
C SER A 147 9.91 9.33 -7.14
N LEU A 148 8.91 10.08 -7.60
CA LEU A 148 8.25 9.83 -8.88
C LEU A 148 9.21 9.97 -10.07
N ALA A 149 10.09 10.98 -10.06
CA ALA A 149 11.07 11.19 -11.12
C ALA A 149 12.13 10.08 -11.19
N ALA A 150 12.51 9.51 -10.04
CA ALA A 150 13.54 8.48 -9.93
C ALA A 150 12.99 7.05 -9.84
N GLY A 151 11.69 6.85 -10.09
CA GLY A 151 11.05 5.54 -10.07
C GLY A 151 11.03 4.90 -8.67
N GLY A 152 10.88 5.70 -7.62
CA GLY A 152 10.78 5.29 -6.22
C GLY A 152 12.04 5.52 -5.40
N ARG A 153 13.19 5.77 -6.04
CA ARG A 153 14.46 5.94 -5.35
C ARG A 153 14.62 7.37 -4.83
N LEU A 154 15.15 7.47 -3.61
CA LEU A 154 15.52 8.72 -2.97
C LEU A 154 17.02 8.72 -2.64
N THR A 155 17.65 9.87 -2.82
CA THR A 155 19.03 10.14 -2.34
C THR A 155 19.08 10.12 -0.80
N PRO A 156 20.26 9.95 -0.18
CA PRO A 156 20.40 10.04 1.28
C PRO A 156 19.82 11.33 1.85
N GLU A 157 20.08 12.47 1.23
CA GLU A 157 19.60 13.78 1.67
C GLU A 157 18.06 13.88 1.59
N GLN A 158 17.46 13.30 0.54
CA GLN A 158 16.01 13.23 0.41
C GLN A 158 15.37 12.25 1.41
N ARG A 159 16.08 11.18 1.80
CA ARG A 159 15.62 10.27 2.86
C ARG A 159 15.64 10.95 4.22
N GLU A 160 16.71 11.67 4.54
CA GLU A 160 16.79 12.47 5.77
C GLU A 160 15.68 13.52 5.84
N LEU A 161 15.39 14.19 4.72
CA LEU A 161 14.27 15.12 4.62
C LEU A 161 12.91 14.44 4.83
N LEU A 162 12.70 13.26 4.23
CA LEU A 162 11.48 12.47 4.40
C LEU A 162 11.32 12.03 5.86
N ASP A 163 12.37 11.52 6.49
CA ASP A 163 12.38 11.11 7.91
C ASP A 163 12.03 12.29 8.83
N ALA A 164 12.61 13.47 8.57
CA ALA A 164 12.28 14.68 9.30
C ALA A 164 10.79 15.07 9.14
N CYS A 165 10.25 14.94 7.92
CA CYS A 165 8.83 15.18 7.67
C CYS A 165 7.95 14.21 8.46
N VAL A 166 8.28 12.91 8.43
CA VAL A 166 7.54 11.87 9.16
C VAL A 166 7.53 12.15 10.65
N GLN A 167 8.69 12.49 11.25
CA GLN A 167 8.78 12.83 12.67
C GLN A 167 7.87 14.01 13.05
N VAL A 168 7.88 15.09 12.26
CA VAL A 168 7.03 16.26 12.51
C VAL A 168 5.55 15.90 12.37
N LEU A 169 5.18 15.14 11.35
CA LEU A 169 3.80 14.71 11.12
C LEU A 169 3.30 13.76 12.21
N GLU A 170 4.13 12.85 12.71
CA GLU A 170 3.77 11.98 13.84
C GLU A 170 3.56 12.76 15.14
N GLN A 171 4.38 13.78 15.40
CA GLN A 171 4.20 14.66 16.54
C GLN A 171 2.87 15.41 16.42
N ARG A 172 2.63 16.02 15.25
CA ARG A 172 1.38 16.72 14.93
C ARG A 172 0.17 15.80 15.11
N TRP A 173 0.24 14.58 14.60
CA TRP A 173 -0.82 13.56 14.70
C TRP A 173 -1.27 13.27 16.13
N ARG A 174 -0.33 13.25 17.09
CA ARG A 174 -0.62 13.00 18.51
C ARG A 174 -1.35 14.16 19.19
N SER A 175 -1.20 15.38 18.67
CA SER A 175 -1.78 16.60 19.23
C SER A 175 -2.98 17.16 18.43
N SER A 176 -3.17 16.74 17.18
CA SER A 176 -4.23 17.26 16.30
C SER A 176 -5.61 16.71 16.62
N ASP A 177 -6.63 17.52 16.33
CA ASP A 177 -8.03 17.13 16.34
C ASP A 177 -8.73 17.44 14.99
N GLY A 178 -9.97 16.97 14.86
CA GLY A 178 -10.86 17.31 13.76
C GLY A 178 -10.27 17.21 12.35
N ALA A 179 -10.29 18.33 11.62
CA ALA A 179 -9.84 18.41 10.23
C ALA A 179 -8.31 18.34 10.10
N GLU A 180 -7.57 18.88 11.07
CA GLU A 180 -6.11 18.83 11.08
C GLU A 180 -5.61 17.40 11.30
N TRP A 181 -6.31 16.64 12.14
CA TRP A 181 -6.08 15.21 12.28
C TRP A 181 -6.21 14.52 10.92
N LEU A 182 -7.35 14.65 10.23
CA LEU A 182 -7.55 14.01 8.92
C LEU A 182 -6.48 14.40 7.89
N ARG A 183 -6.10 15.67 7.84
CA ARG A 183 -5.04 16.16 6.94
C ARG A 183 -3.69 15.53 7.26
N THR A 184 -3.32 15.49 8.54
CA THR A 184 -2.07 14.88 9.00
C THR A 184 -2.04 13.38 8.72
N LYS A 185 -3.20 12.70 8.81
CA LYS A 185 -3.35 11.29 8.42
C LYS A 185 -2.92 11.07 6.97
N ASP A 186 -3.49 11.89 6.10
CA ASP A 186 -3.35 11.77 4.66
C ASP A 186 -1.90 12.07 4.26
N LEU A 187 -1.26 13.05 4.92
CA LEU A 187 0.18 13.33 4.74
C LEU A 187 1.06 12.17 5.21
N LEU A 188 0.77 11.56 6.37
CA LEU A 188 1.49 10.37 6.84
C LEU A 188 1.32 9.18 5.89
N GLU A 189 0.14 8.99 5.29
CA GLU A 189 -0.07 7.94 4.29
C GLU A 189 0.78 8.18 3.03
N VAL A 190 0.91 9.44 2.58
CA VAL A 190 1.79 9.81 1.47
C VAL A 190 3.25 9.55 1.82
N ALA A 191 3.70 9.93 3.02
CA ALA A 191 5.07 9.67 3.48
C ALA A 191 5.37 8.16 3.53
N ARG A 192 4.46 7.36 4.09
CA ARG A 192 4.56 5.89 4.12
C ARG A 192 4.72 5.26 2.74
N LEU A 193 4.02 5.80 1.73
CA LEU A 193 4.17 5.34 0.34
C LEU A 193 5.53 5.74 -0.25
N ALA A 194 6.08 6.90 0.13
CA ALA A 194 7.42 7.34 -0.28
C ALA A 194 8.51 6.46 0.34
N GLU A 195 8.41 6.15 1.63
CA GLU A 195 9.30 5.20 2.33
C GLU A 195 9.25 3.82 1.66
N MET A 196 8.05 3.28 1.44
CA MET A 196 7.86 1.98 0.78
C MET A 196 8.47 1.94 -0.63
N ALA A 197 8.33 3.02 -1.40
CA ALA A 197 8.94 3.11 -2.72
C ALA A 197 10.47 3.10 -2.64
N ALA A 198 11.02 3.77 -1.63
CA ALA A 198 12.46 3.89 -1.41
C ALA A 198 13.09 2.57 -0.92
N ASP A 199 12.40 1.81 -0.07
CA ASP A 199 12.96 0.65 0.65
C ASP A 199 12.71 -0.70 -0.03
N ALA A 200 11.80 -0.77 -0.99
CA ALA A 200 11.37 -2.02 -1.61
C ALA A 200 12.45 -2.85 -2.34
N ASP A 201 13.69 -2.35 -2.49
CA ASP A 201 14.83 -3.16 -2.97
C ASP A 201 15.39 -4.11 -1.89
N GLU A 202 15.25 -3.79 -0.61
CA GLU A 202 15.87 -4.59 0.46
C GLU A 202 15.17 -5.95 0.67
N ASP A 203 13.87 -6.03 0.38
CA ASP A 203 13.06 -7.25 0.58
C ASP A 203 13.23 -8.28 -0.54
N SER A 204 13.66 -7.88 -1.74
CA SER A 204 13.91 -8.82 -2.85
C SER A 204 15.27 -9.53 -2.74
N ALA A 205 16.20 -8.99 -1.94
CA ALA A 205 17.51 -9.60 -1.68
C ALA A 205 17.53 -10.64 -0.55
N ARG A 206 16.40 -10.85 0.15
CA ARG A 206 16.28 -11.76 1.31
C ARG A 206 15.35 -12.97 1.08
N ALA A 207 14.87 -13.18 -0.15
CA ALA A 207 13.95 -14.28 -0.51
C ALA A 207 14.69 -15.48 -1.13
#